data_AF-A0A7C1H6A4-F1
#
_entry.id   AF-A0A7C1H6A4-F1
#
_cell.length_a   1.000
_cell.length_b   1.000
_cell.length_c   1.000
_cell.angle_alpha   90.00
_cell.angle_beta   90.00
_cell.angle_gamma   90.00
#
_symmetry.space_group_name_H-M   'P 1'
#
loop_
_entity.id
_entity.type
_entity.pdbx_description
1 polymer ?
#
loop_
_entity_poly.entity_id
_entity_poly.type
_entity_poly.pdbx_seq_one_letter_code
_entity_poly.pdbx_strand_id
1 'polypeptide(L)'
;MSISPTQNLLIKIVNKNIFKLILAIFIIELFSLISFKFAWLSAFFFILILILVLLFSLYKLEYGLYIALAELMIGSQGYLFYFDIGDFKASIRLGIFLVVFFVWFFKHFRRRKNIKSFLNLPEKGPLYSSFIIFLIFIGIGVINGFLHGNNPKDIFFDFNGYLYFGLFFAFLDVFINFRQIINFLKILFSALIYVALKIFATLYIFTHG
;
A
#
# COMPACT_ATOMS: atom_id res chain seq x y z
N MET A 1 -37.36 15.92 6.35
CA MET A 1 -36.03 15.95 7.01
C MET A 1 -34.95 15.88 5.94
N SER A 2 -34.30 17.00 5.62
CA SER A 2 -33.15 17.00 4.72
C SER A 2 -31.95 16.39 5.45
N ILE A 3 -31.43 15.29 4.91
CA ILE A 3 -30.22 14.65 5.44
C ILE A 3 -29.07 15.62 5.22
N SER A 4 -28.30 15.91 6.27
CA SER A 4 -27.16 16.82 6.16
C SER A 4 -26.09 16.24 5.21
N PRO A 5 -25.32 17.08 4.50
CA PRO A 5 -24.30 16.59 3.55
C PRO A 5 -23.28 15.65 4.19
N THR A 6 -23.01 15.79 5.49
CA THR A 6 -22.15 14.89 6.28
C THR A 6 -22.79 13.51 6.51
N GLN A 7 -24.08 13.46 6.86
CA GLN A 7 -24.81 12.20 7.01
C GLN A 7 -24.89 11.44 5.69
N ASN A 8 -25.05 12.13 4.57
CA ASN A 8 -25.10 11.51 3.24
C ASN A 8 -23.74 10.91 2.83
N LEU A 9 -22.64 11.49 3.29
CA LEU A 9 -21.29 10.93 3.11
C LEU A 9 -21.09 9.65 3.94
N LEU A 10 -21.50 9.67 5.22
CA LEU A 10 -21.42 8.51 6.10
C LEU A 10 -22.22 7.32 5.56
N ILE A 11 -23.46 7.55 5.09
CA ILE A 11 -24.29 6.51 4.48
C ILE A 11 -23.64 5.96 3.20
N LYS A 12 -23.02 6.84 2.39
CA LYS A 12 -22.30 6.38 1.19
C LYS A 12 -21.12 5.48 1.55
N ILE A 13 -20.39 5.80 2.63
CA ILE A 13 -19.27 4.99 3.13
C ILE A 13 -19.80 3.66 3.69
N VAL A 14 -20.73 3.73 4.65
CA VAL A 14 -21.35 2.59 5.35
C VAL A 14 -22.47 1.99 4.49
N ASN A 15 -22.05 1.24 3.46
CA ASN A 15 -22.95 0.47 2.59
C ASN A 15 -22.69 -1.03 2.79
N LYS A 16 -23.62 -1.90 2.36
CA LYS A 16 -23.55 -3.38 2.39
C LYS A 16 -22.25 -3.96 1.79
N ASN A 17 -21.54 -3.18 0.97
CA ASN A 17 -20.25 -3.55 0.42
C ASN A 17 -19.10 -3.57 1.45
N ILE A 18 -19.20 -2.84 2.58
CA ILE A 18 -18.19 -2.90 3.65
C ILE A 18 -18.08 -4.32 4.20
N PHE A 19 -19.21 -4.98 4.46
CA PHE A 19 -19.19 -6.34 4.99
C PHE A 19 -18.48 -7.32 4.04
N LYS A 20 -18.69 -7.16 2.71
CA LYS A 20 -17.97 -7.94 1.69
C LYS A 20 -16.46 -7.69 1.72
N LEU A 21 -16.04 -6.44 1.94
CA LEU A 21 -14.62 -6.09 2.05
C LEU A 21 -14.00 -6.70 3.32
N ILE A 22 -14.67 -6.57 4.47
CA ILE A 22 -14.22 -7.17 5.74
C ILE A 22 -14.10 -8.69 5.59
N LEU A 23 -15.09 -9.35 4.96
CA LEU A 23 -15.05 -10.78 4.69
C LEU A 23 -13.88 -11.16 3.78
N ALA A 24 -13.63 -10.38 2.72
CA ALA A 24 -12.50 -10.61 1.83
C ALA A 24 -11.16 -10.50 2.57
N ILE A 25 -11.01 -9.50 3.45
CA ILE A 25 -9.83 -9.31 4.29
C ILE A 25 -9.62 -10.51 5.21
N PHE A 26 -10.69 -10.95 5.89
CA PHE A 26 -10.65 -12.12 6.77
C PHE A 26 -10.20 -13.39 6.03
N ILE A 27 -10.74 -13.63 4.83
CA ILE A 27 -10.36 -14.77 3.99
C ILE A 27 -8.88 -14.72 3.62
N ILE A 28 -8.36 -13.55 3.23
CA ILE A 28 -6.94 -13.37 2.90
C ILE A 28 -6.05 -13.67 4.11
N GLU A 29 -6.46 -13.25 5.31
CA GLU A 29 -5.70 -13.55 6.52
C GLU A 29 -5.74 -15.04 6.90
N LEU A 30 -6.88 -15.72 6.71
CA LEU A 30 -6.94 -17.18 6.89
C LEU A 30 -5.98 -17.90 5.95
N PHE A 31 -5.92 -17.51 4.66
CA PHE A 31 -4.95 -18.07 3.73
C PHE A 31 -3.50 -17.76 4.13
N SER A 32 -3.26 -16.55 4.64
CA SER A 32 -1.95 -16.16 5.19
C SER A 32 -1.52 -17.08 6.34
N LEU A 33 -2.41 -17.33 7.31
CA LEU A 33 -2.14 -18.23 8.44
C LEU A 33 -1.84 -19.68 8.00
N ILE A 34 -2.58 -20.19 7.01
CA ILE A 34 -2.32 -21.53 6.45
C ILE A 34 -0.97 -21.55 5.73
N SER A 35 -0.68 -20.51 4.93
CA SER A 35 0.56 -20.39 4.18
C SER A 35 1.81 -20.25 5.06
N PHE A 36 1.65 -19.76 6.29
CA PHE A 36 2.76 -19.65 7.24
C PHE A 36 3.37 -21.02 7.60
N LYS A 37 2.57 -22.10 7.56
CA LYS A 37 3.06 -23.47 7.81
C LYS A 37 3.78 -24.08 6.61
N PHE A 38 3.53 -23.58 5.40
CA PHE A 38 4.02 -24.16 4.15
C PHE A 38 4.69 -23.10 3.28
N ALA A 39 6.02 -23.03 3.30
CA ALA A 39 6.79 -22.01 2.56
C ALA A 39 6.45 -21.95 1.06
N TRP A 40 6.27 -23.10 0.41
CA TRP A 40 5.88 -23.17 -1.01
C TRP A 40 4.50 -22.55 -1.28
N LEU A 41 3.56 -22.66 -0.33
CA LEU A 41 2.23 -22.09 -0.43
C LEU A 41 2.28 -20.57 -0.28
N SER A 42 3.14 -20.06 0.61
CA SER A 42 3.38 -18.61 0.76
C SER A 42 3.95 -18.00 -0.53
N ALA A 43 4.95 -18.65 -1.13
CA ALA A 43 5.53 -18.24 -2.40
C ALA A 43 4.49 -18.25 -3.55
N PHE A 44 3.64 -19.28 -3.61
CA PHE A 44 2.57 -19.36 -4.60
C PHE A 44 1.57 -18.19 -4.48
N PHE A 45 1.05 -17.93 -3.27
CA PHE A 45 0.13 -16.82 -3.04
C PHE A 45 0.80 -15.46 -3.26
N PHE A 46 2.07 -15.32 -2.89
CA PHE A 46 2.85 -14.12 -3.16
C PHE A 46 2.86 -13.79 -4.66
N ILE A 47 3.23 -14.74 -5.51
CA ILE A 47 3.27 -14.54 -6.97
C ILE A 47 1.86 -14.29 -7.53
N LEU A 48 0.88 -15.07 -7.08
CA LEU A 48 -0.52 -14.92 -7.53
C LEU A 48 -1.05 -13.52 -7.23
N ILE A 49 -0.85 -13.01 -6.02
CA ILE A 49 -1.30 -11.67 -5.61
C ILE A 49 -0.58 -10.61 -6.44
N LEU A 50 0.73 -10.74 -6.67
CA LEU A 50 1.48 -9.78 -7.50
C LEU A 50 0.96 -9.71 -8.93
N ILE A 51 0.65 -10.86 -9.54
CA ILE A 51 0.07 -10.92 -10.88
C ILE A 51 -1.30 -10.21 -10.88
N LEU A 52 -2.15 -10.49 -9.89
CA LEU A 52 -3.46 -9.82 -9.78
C LEU A 52 -3.31 -8.31 -9.61
N VAL A 53 -2.41 -7.84 -8.73
CA VAL A 53 -2.13 -6.42 -8.53
C VAL A 53 -1.62 -5.78 -9.82
N LEU A 54 -0.73 -6.46 -10.55
CA LEU A 54 -0.21 -5.98 -11.83
C LEU A 54 -1.34 -5.81 -12.85
N LEU A 55 -2.17 -6.83 -13.04
CA LEU A 55 -3.31 -6.79 -13.96
C LEU A 55 -4.30 -5.67 -13.60
N PHE A 56 -4.65 -5.54 -12.31
CA PHE A 56 -5.54 -4.47 -11.85
C PHE A 56 -4.92 -3.09 -12.02
N SER A 57 -3.63 -2.91 -11.70
CA SER A 57 -2.92 -1.64 -11.86
C SER A 57 -2.79 -1.24 -13.33
N LEU A 58 -2.60 -2.20 -14.24
CA LEU A 58 -2.59 -1.99 -15.69
C LEU A 58 -3.97 -1.61 -16.22
N TYR A 59 -5.06 -2.20 -15.72
CA TYR A 59 -6.41 -1.80 -16.07
C TYR A 59 -6.76 -0.40 -15.54
N LYS A 60 -6.65 -0.19 -14.22
CA LYS A 60 -6.86 1.10 -13.55
C LYS A 60 -5.91 1.24 -12.36
N LEU A 61 -5.06 2.25 -12.39
CA LEU A 61 -4.05 2.49 -11.34
C LEU A 61 -4.69 2.69 -9.95
N GLU A 62 -5.91 3.22 -9.90
CA GLU A 62 -6.75 3.31 -8.70
C GLU A 62 -6.82 2.00 -7.92
N TYR A 63 -7.02 0.87 -8.61
CA TYR A 63 -7.17 -0.42 -7.95
C TYR A 63 -5.86 -0.92 -7.35
N GLY A 64 -4.72 -0.65 -8.01
CA GLY A 64 -3.40 -0.93 -7.47
C GLY A 64 -3.15 -0.18 -6.16
N LEU A 65 -3.44 1.13 -6.14
CA LEU A 65 -3.30 1.96 -4.94
C LEU A 65 -4.23 1.51 -3.81
N TYR A 66 -5.47 1.13 -4.13
CA TYR A 66 -6.41 0.58 -3.16
C TYR A 66 -5.89 -0.70 -2.50
N ILE A 67 -5.30 -1.61 -3.28
CA ILE A 67 -4.72 -2.85 -2.76
C ILE A 67 -3.49 -2.55 -1.90
N ALA A 68 -2.60 -1.67 -2.36
CA ALA A 68 -1.41 -1.26 -1.61
C ALA A 68 -1.77 -0.68 -0.23
N LEU A 69 -2.81 0.14 -0.16
CA LEU A 69 -3.30 0.73 1.08
C LEU A 69 -4.00 -0.28 1.98
N ALA A 70 -4.82 -1.17 1.41
CA ALA A 70 -5.45 -2.23 2.17
C ALA A 70 -4.39 -3.11 2.84
N GLU A 71 -3.36 -3.51 2.09
CA GLU A 71 -2.23 -4.26 2.64
C GLU A 71 -1.55 -3.49 3.78
N LEU A 72 -1.20 -2.22 3.57
CA LEU A 72 -0.52 -1.40 4.58
C LEU A 72 -1.27 -1.36 5.92
N MET A 73 -2.60 -1.36 5.89
CA MET A 73 -3.43 -1.35 7.09
C MET A 73 -3.56 -2.73 7.74
N ILE A 74 -3.75 -3.78 6.92
CA ILE A 74 -4.05 -5.14 7.42
C ILE A 74 -2.77 -5.86 7.85
N GLY A 75 -1.75 -5.80 7.00
CA GLY A 75 -0.51 -6.54 7.18
C GLY A 75 0.38 -5.81 8.17
N SER A 76 0.14 -5.90 9.48
CA SER A 76 0.91 -5.20 10.53
C SER A 76 2.45 -5.24 10.33
N GLN A 77 3.02 -6.38 9.95
CA GLN A 77 4.46 -6.51 9.62
C GLN A 77 4.77 -6.66 8.12
N GLY A 78 3.77 -6.61 7.23
CA GLY A 78 3.94 -6.84 5.79
C GLY A 78 4.20 -8.30 5.38
N TYR A 79 4.31 -9.23 6.33
CA TYR A 79 4.55 -10.66 6.08
C TYR A 79 3.26 -11.48 5.91
N LEU A 80 2.17 -10.88 5.41
CA LEU A 80 0.95 -11.64 5.05
C LEU A 80 1.32 -12.80 4.10
N PHE A 81 2.14 -12.50 3.10
CA PHE A 81 2.84 -13.49 2.30
C PHE A 81 4.27 -13.01 2.12
N TYR A 82 5.20 -13.95 2.00
CA TYR A 82 6.60 -13.63 1.79
C TYR A 82 7.23 -14.61 0.82
N PHE A 83 8.29 -14.14 0.18
CA PHE A 83 9.13 -14.94 -0.68
C PHE A 83 10.54 -14.94 -0.11
N ASP A 84 11.01 -16.13 0.28
CA ASP A 84 12.36 -16.34 0.81
C ASP A 84 13.34 -16.46 -0.36
N ILE A 85 14.31 -15.54 -0.42
CA ILE A 85 15.42 -15.55 -1.37
C ILE A 85 16.70 -15.69 -0.53
N GLY A 86 17.08 -16.92 -0.23
CA GLY A 86 18.21 -17.22 0.67
C GLY A 86 18.00 -16.58 2.04
N ASP A 87 18.88 -15.63 2.42
CA ASP A 87 18.83 -14.92 3.70
C ASP A 87 17.91 -13.68 3.71
N PHE A 88 17.21 -13.40 2.61
CA PHE A 88 16.35 -12.24 2.46
C PHE A 88 14.88 -12.63 2.32
N LYS A 89 14.02 -12.01 3.14
CA LYS A 89 12.58 -12.23 3.11
C LYS A 89 11.89 -11.05 2.42
N ALA A 90 11.48 -11.24 1.16
CA ALA A 90 10.73 -10.24 0.43
C ALA A 90 9.27 -10.27 0.86
N SER A 91 8.78 -9.18 1.45
CA SER A 91 7.38 -9.05 1.87
C SER A 91 6.44 -8.76 0.71
N ILE A 92 5.20 -9.27 0.76
CA ILE A 92 4.19 -8.99 -0.27
C ILE A 92 3.93 -7.49 -0.41
N ARG A 93 4.04 -6.74 0.68
CA ARG A 93 3.93 -5.29 0.69
C ARG A 93 4.95 -4.65 -0.26
N LEU A 94 6.22 -5.03 -0.16
CA LEU A 94 7.28 -4.52 -1.03
C LEU A 94 6.99 -4.87 -2.49
N GLY A 95 6.54 -6.10 -2.76
CA GLY A 95 6.17 -6.50 -4.11
C GLY A 95 5.01 -5.66 -4.67
N ILE A 96 3.95 -5.45 -3.89
CA ILE A 96 2.80 -4.61 -4.29
C ILE A 96 3.26 -3.17 -4.54
N PHE A 97 4.09 -2.61 -3.65
CA PHE A 97 4.67 -1.28 -3.82
C PHE A 97 5.41 -1.18 -5.16
N LEU A 98 6.34 -2.10 -5.43
CA LEU A 98 7.12 -2.08 -6.67
C LEU A 98 6.22 -2.18 -7.90
N VAL A 99 5.26 -3.11 -7.91
CA VAL A 99 4.32 -3.26 -9.03
C VAL A 99 3.53 -1.98 -9.27
N VAL A 100 2.91 -1.42 -8.24
CA VAL A 100 2.07 -0.21 -8.38
C VAL A 100 2.92 1.00 -8.78
N PHE A 101 4.09 1.16 -8.15
CA PHE A 101 5.03 2.23 -8.45
C PHE A 101 5.53 2.15 -9.89
N PHE A 102 6.00 0.99 -10.35
CA PHE A 102 6.47 0.82 -11.73
C PHE A 102 5.35 1.01 -12.74
N VAL A 103 4.15 0.46 -12.50
CA VAL A 103 3.02 0.66 -13.42
C VAL A 103 2.63 2.14 -13.50
N TRP A 104 2.61 2.86 -12.37
CA TRP A 104 2.42 4.30 -12.37
C TRP A 104 3.51 5.00 -13.15
N PHE A 105 4.78 4.70 -12.86
CA PHE A 105 5.94 5.29 -13.51
C PHE A 105 5.86 5.12 -15.03
N PHE A 106 5.68 3.89 -15.53
CA PHE A 106 5.54 3.62 -16.96
C PHE A 106 4.35 4.36 -17.59
N LYS A 107 3.19 4.38 -16.94
CA LYS A 107 2.01 5.12 -17.45
C LYS A 107 2.23 6.63 -17.46
N HIS A 108 2.89 7.16 -16.44
CA HIS A 108 3.19 8.59 -16.32
C HIS A 108 4.13 9.05 -17.44
N PHE A 109 5.23 8.32 -17.65
CA PHE A 109 6.20 8.60 -18.72
C PHE A 109 5.62 8.38 -20.12
N ARG A 110 4.80 7.34 -20.34
CA ARG A 110 4.16 7.11 -21.64
C ARG A 110 3.18 8.22 -22.03
N ARG A 111 2.54 8.87 -21.06
CA ARG A 111 1.61 9.99 -21.28
C ARG A 111 2.32 11.31 -21.55
N ARG A 112 3.47 11.55 -20.93
CA ARG A 112 4.25 12.78 -21.15
C ARG A 112 5.37 12.52 -22.16
N LYS A 113 5.13 12.86 -23.44
CA LYS A 113 6.14 12.79 -24.52
C LYS A 113 7.42 13.61 -24.25
N ASN A 114 7.43 14.50 -23.25
CA ASN A 114 8.58 15.34 -22.91
C ASN A 114 8.99 15.19 -21.44
N ILE A 115 10.24 14.74 -21.22
CA ILE A 115 10.92 14.64 -19.92
C ILE A 115 10.98 15.98 -19.17
N LYS A 116 11.07 17.11 -19.90
CA LYS A 116 11.10 18.46 -19.30
C LYS A 116 9.86 18.78 -18.47
N SER A 117 8.73 18.13 -18.77
CA SER A 117 7.48 18.30 -18.02
C SER A 117 7.50 17.67 -16.63
N PHE A 118 8.44 16.75 -16.35
CA PHE A 118 8.67 16.18 -15.03
C PHE A 118 9.45 17.15 -14.11
N LEU A 119 10.34 17.95 -14.72
CA LEU A 119 11.19 18.95 -14.05
C LEU A 119 10.53 20.34 -13.92
N ASN A 120 9.33 20.55 -14.47
CA ASN A 120 8.49 21.70 -14.13
C ASN A 120 7.84 21.48 -12.74
N LEU A 121 8.72 21.24 -11.77
CA LEU A 121 8.53 21.06 -10.34
C LEU A 121 7.80 22.22 -9.64
N PRO A 122 7.98 23.51 -10.01
CA PRO A 122 7.42 24.61 -9.24
C PRO A 122 5.91 24.84 -9.48
N GLU A 123 5.32 24.31 -10.55
CA GLU A 123 3.90 24.56 -10.87
C GLU A 123 2.92 23.71 -10.03
N LYS A 124 3.41 22.66 -9.35
CA LYS A 124 2.56 21.76 -8.53
C LYS A 124 2.38 22.20 -7.08
N GLY A 125 2.84 23.40 -6.71
CA GLY A 125 2.65 24.00 -5.40
C GLY A 125 3.67 23.56 -4.33
N PRO A 126 3.64 24.19 -3.14
CA PRO A 126 4.68 24.04 -2.11
C PRO A 126 4.79 22.62 -1.55
N LEU A 127 3.67 21.86 -1.51
CA LEU A 127 3.65 20.47 -1.03
C LEU A 127 4.53 19.54 -1.88
N TYR A 128 4.54 19.74 -3.21
CA TYR A 128 5.34 18.93 -4.12
C TYR A 128 6.85 19.15 -3.85
N SER A 129 7.25 20.42 -3.72
CA SER A 129 8.64 20.79 -3.42
C SER A 129 9.13 20.24 -2.08
N SER A 130 8.33 20.39 -1.01
CA SER A 130 8.66 19.85 0.31
C SER A 130 8.86 18.33 0.29
N PHE A 131 8.03 17.62 -0.49
CA PHE A 131 8.12 16.17 -0.60
C PHE A 131 9.39 15.70 -1.34
N ILE A 132 9.85 16.46 -2.33
CA ILE A 132 11.10 16.15 -3.03
C ILE A 132 12.30 16.40 -2.14
N ILE A 133 12.30 17.49 -1.38
CA ILE A 133 13.34 17.75 -0.37
C ILE A 133 13.39 16.58 0.61
N PHE A 134 12.24 16.10 1.08
CA PHE A 134 12.16 14.92 1.95
C PHE A 134 12.76 13.66 1.30
N LEU A 135 12.47 13.37 0.02
CA LEU A 135 13.08 12.26 -0.70
C LEU A 135 14.59 12.41 -0.87
N ILE A 136 15.10 13.64 -1.04
CA ILE A 136 16.54 13.93 -1.08
C ILE A 136 17.18 13.58 0.27
N PHE A 137 16.58 13.96 1.40
CA PHE A 137 17.09 13.60 2.73
C PHE A 137 17.15 12.09 2.95
N ILE A 138 16.13 11.35 2.48
CA ILE A 138 16.17 9.89 2.51
C ILE A 138 17.34 9.35 1.67
N GLY A 139 17.54 9.90 0.46
CA GLY A 139 18.66 9.53 -0.41
C GLY A 139 20.02 9.79 0.23
N ILE A 140 20.18 10.93 0.92
CA ILE A 140 21.39 11.26 1.69
C ILE A 140 21.61 10.24 2.80
N GLY A 141 20.56 9.84 3.52
CA GLY A 141 20.65 8.81 4.57
C GLY A 141 21.16 7.47 4.03
N VAL A 142 20.64 7.03 2.88
CA VAL A 142 21.08 5.80 2.20
C VAL A 142 22.55 5.90 1.78
N ILE A 143 22.94 7.01 1.12
CA ILE A 143 24.33 7.24 0.70
C ILE A 143 25.27 7.24 1.92
N ASN A 144 24.87 7.92 3.00
CA ASN A 144 25.64 7.99 4.22
C ASN A 144 25.83 6.60 4.85
N GLY A 145 24.79 5.76 4.84
CA GLY A 145 24.87 4.39 5.31
C GLY A 145 25.90 3.56 4.53
N PHE A 146 25.93 3.69 3.21
CA PHE A 146 26.93 3.01 2.38
C PHE A 146 28.36 3.53 2.63
N LEU A 147 28.54 4.84 2.78
CA LEU A 147 29.85 5.45 3.04
C LEU A 147 30.47 5.03 4.38
N HIS A 148 29.63 4.72 5.38
CA HIS A 148 30.07 4.25 6.70
C HIS A 148 30.31 2.73 6.76
N GLY A 149 30.18 2.01 5.64
CA GLY A 149 30.43 0.56 5.58
C GLY A 149 29.36 -0.29 6.25
N ASN A 150 28.15 0.23 6.45
CA ASN A 150 27.04 -0.56 6.98
C ASN A 150 26.64 -1.68 6.01
N ASN A 151 26.08 -2.77 6.54
CA ASN A 151 25.63 -3.88 5.71
C ASN A 151 24.49 -3.42 4.78
N PRO A 152 24.55 -3.71 3.46
CA PRO A 152 23.49 -3.36 2.51
C PRO A 152 22.09 -3.85 2.92
N LYS A 153 22.03 -4.98 3.63
CA LYS A 153 20.77 -5.54 4.16
C LYS A 153 20.12 -4.60 5.18
N ASP A 154 20.90 -4.02 6.08
CA ASP A 154 20.40 -3.15 7.14
C ASP A 154 19.96 -1.81 6.56
N ILE A 155 20.77 -1.25 5.65
CA ILE A 155 20.42 -0.02 4.91
C ILE A 155 19.10 -0.21 4.14
N PHE A 156 18.90 -1.37 3.51
CA PHE A 156 17.67 -1.67 2.79
C PHE A 156 16.47 -1.75 3.73
N PHE A 157 16.59 -2.39 4.89
CA PHE A 157 15.47 -2.49 5.84
C PHE A 157 15.06 -1.12 6.41
N ASP A 158 16.04 -0.25 6.70
CA ASP A 158 15.77 1.13 7.11
C ASP A 158 15.09 1.92 5.99
N PHE A 159 15.62 1.83 4.76
CA PHE A 159 15.07 2.53 3.60
C PHE A 159 13.66 2.04 3.21
N ASN A 160 13.38 0.75 3.38
CA ASN A 160 12.08 0.14 3.06
C ASN A 160 10.92 0.79 3.83
N GLY A 161 11.16 1.28 5.05
CA GLY A 161 10.17 2.04 5.82
C GLY A 161 9.75 3.35 5.13
N TYR A 162 10.64 3.94 4.34
CA TYR A 162 10.41 5.20 3.65
C TYR A 162 9.97 5.04 2.19
N LEU A 163 10.16 3.87 1.58
CA LEU A 163 9.83 3.64 0.17
C LEU A 163 8.37 3.96 -0.17
N TYR A 164 7.41 3.68 0.71
CA TYR A 164 5.98 3.93 0.47
C TYR A 164 5.65 5.39 0.21
N PHE A 165 6.47 6.32 0.70
CA PHE A 165 6.33 7.74 0.37
C PHE A 165 6.49 7.97 -1.15
N GLY A 166 7.22 7.13 -1.87
CA GLY A 166 7.28 7.18 -3.34
C GLY A 166 5.92 7.05 -4.03
N LEU A 167 4.93 6.35 -3.42
CA LEU A 167 3.58 6.27 -3.97
C LEU A 167 2.82 7.59 -3.88
N PHE A 168 3.27 8.57 -3.10
CA PHE A 168 2.61 9.88 -2.97
C PHE A 168 2.35 10.55 -4.33
N PHE A 169 3.29 10.42 -5.28
CA PHE A 169 3.08 10.94 -6.62
C PHE A 169 1.96 10.19 -7.39
N ALA A 170 1.88 8.87 -7.21
CA ALA A 170 0.77 8.09 -7.74
C ALA A 170 -0.57 8.49 -7.11
N PHE A 171 -0.59 8.83 -5.81
CA PHE A 171 -1.79 9.39 -5.16
C PHE A 171 -2.23 10.70 -5.81
N LEU A 172 -1.33 11.65 -6.01
CA LEU A 172 -1.66 12.95 -6.61
C LEU A 172 -2.21 12.82 -8.03
N ASP A 173 -1.67 11.90 -8.83
CA ASP A 173 -2.12 11.70 -10.21
C ASP A 173 -3.46 10.94 -10.30
N VAL A 174 -3.80 10.13 -9.30
CA VAL A 174 -4.97 9.25 -9.33
C VAL A 174 -6.20 9.89 -8.67
N PHE A 175 -6.03 10.52 -7.51
CA PHE A 175 -7.14 11.04 -6.71
C PHE A 175 -7.57 12.44 -7.15
N ILE A 176 -8.23 12.50 -8.30
CA ILE A 176 -8.77 13.73 -8.88
C ILE A 176 -10.25 13.89 -8.51
N ASN A 177 -10.98 12.77 -8.37
CA ASN A 177 -12.43 12.76 -8.20
C ASN A 177 -12.85 12.40 -6.78
N PHE A 178 -13.89 13.08 -6.29
CA PHE A 178 -14.49 12.80 -4.97
C PHE A 178 -14.96 11.34 -4.81
N ARG A 179 -15.40 10.71 -5.91
CA ARG A 179 -15.76 9.28 -5.91
C ARG A 179 -14.57 8.37 -5.56
N GLN A 180 -13.38 8.68 -6.08
CA GLN A 180 -12.18 7.88 -5.79
C GLN A 180 -11.79 8.03 -4.33
N ILE A 181 -11.91 9.24 -3.78
CA ILE A 181 -11.67 9.52 -2.36
C ILE A 181 -12.66 8.76 -1.49
N ILE A 182 -13.96 8.76 -1.82
CA ILE A 182 -14.97 7.96 -1.09
C ILE A 182 -14.61 6.47 -1.11
N ASN A 183 -14.24 5.93 -2.28
CA ASN A 183 -13.86 4.52 -2.40
C ASN A 183 -12.60 4.20 -1.59
N PHE A 184 -11.61 5.09 -1.60
CA PHE A 184 -10.43 5.00 -0.75
C PHE A 184 -10.81 4.95 0.74
N LEU A 185 -11.60 5.92 1.19
CA LEU A 185 -12.04 5.98 2.60
C LEU A 185 -12.83 4.72 2.99
N LYS A 186 -13.66 4.16 2.10
CA LYS A 186 -14.36 2.90 2.36
C LYS A 186 -13.42 1.75 2.63
N ILE A 187 -12.37 1.60 1.84
CA ILE A 187 -11.38 0.54 1.98
C ILE A 187 -10.62 0.75 3.29
N LEU A 188 -10.21 1.99 3.57
CA LEU A 188 -9.56 2.37 4.82
C LEU A 188 -10.42 2.03 6.04
N PHE A 189 -11.68 2.46 6.06
CA PHE A 189 -12.62 2.16 7.14
C PHE A 189 -12.86 0.65 7.29
N SER A 190 -12.98 -0.09 6.19
CA SER A 190 -13.16 -1.55 6.24
C SER A 190 -11.95 -2.24 6.86
N ALA A 191 -10.73 -1.84 6.47
CA ALA A 191 -9.50 -2.36 7.04
C ALA A 191 -9.34 -1.99 8.52
N LEU A 192 -9.67 -0.75 8.91
CA LEU A 192 -9.63 -0.30 10.30
C LEU A 192 -10.59 -1.07 11.19
N ILE A 193 -11.84 -1.24 10.76
CA ILE A 193 -12.85 -2.04 11.49
C ILE A 193 -12.33 -3.46 11.66
N TYR A 194 -11.80 -4.06 10.60
CA TYR A 194 -11.26 -5.41 10.66
C TYR A 194 -10.09 -5.53 11.65
N VAL A 195 -9.11 -4.63 11.57
CA VAL A 195 -7.95 -4.61 12.48
C VAL A 195 -8.39 -4.41 13.93
N ALA A 196 -9.35 -3.51 14.18
CA ALA A 196 -9.91 -3.31 15.51
C ALA A 196 -10.59 -4.59 16.03
N LEU A 197 -11.43 -5.24 15.23
CA LEU A 197 -12.08 -6.51 15.59
C LEU A 197 -11.05 -7.59 15.91
N LYS A 198 -9.99 -7.69 15.10
CA LYS A 198 -8.88 -8.62 15.33
C LYS A 198 -8.18 -8.37 16.66
N ILE A 199 -7.88 -7.11 16.99
CA ILE A 199 -7.24 -6.73 18.26
C ILE A 199 -8.14 -7.13 19.43
N PHE A 200 -9.44 -6.79 19.39
CA PHE A 200 -10.38 -7.15 20.44
C PHE A 200 -10.55 -8.67 20.58
N ALA A 201 -10.66 -9.41 19.48
CA ALA A 201 -10.77 -10.86 19.50
C ALA A 201 -9.50 -11.50 20.12
N THR A 202 -8.33 -11.02 19.74
CA THR A 202 -7.05 -11.50 20.28
C THR A 202 -6.96 -11.23 21.78
N LEU A 203 -7.29 -10.02 22.22
CA LEU A 203 -7.30 -9.64 23.63
C LEU A 203 -8.28 -10.51 24.44
N TYR A 204 -9.48 -10.75 23.91
CA TYR A 204 -10.48 -11.59 24.56
C TYR A 204 -9.97 -13.02 24.76
N ILE A 205 -9.38 -13.62 23.72
CA ILE A 205 -8.79 -14.96 23.77
C ILE A 205 -7.68 -15.03 24.83
N PHE A 206 -6.75 -14.06 24.86
CA PHE A 206 -5.67 -14.05 25.84
C PHE A 206 -6.11 -13.79 27.29
N THR A 207 -7.27 -13.15 27.48
CA THR A 207 -7.78 -12.86 28.84
C THR A 207 -8.59 -14.04 29.40
N HIS A 208 -9.20 -14.86 28.54
CA HIS A 208 -10.14 -15.91 28.96
C HIS A 208 -9.74 -17.34 28.57
N GLY A 209 -8.69 -17.52 27.77
CA GLY A 209 -8.10 -18.82 27.42
C GLY A 209 -6.81 -19.06 28.21
#